data_AF-A0A0A7CPT7-F1
#
_entry.id   AF-A0A0A7CPT7-F1
#
_cell.length_a   1.000
_cell.length_b   1.000
_cell.length_c   1.000
_cell.angle_alpha   90.00
_cell.angle_beta   90.00
_cell.angle_gamma   90.00
#
_symmetry.space_group_name_H-M   'P 1'
#
loop_
_entity.id
_entity.type
_entity.pdbx_description
1 polymer ?
#
loop_
_entity_poly.entity_id
_entity_poly.type
_entity_poly.pdbx_seq_one_letter_code
_entity_poly.pdbx_strand_id
1 'polypeptide(L)'
;MHFPAIFLSCLTLISGVSGNIMQDLFREHNVQRIRHNLPPFACLDDTLSNLSAIHVQSQVQTRSLHHAQLDARCHALGTGVVCGENSLRGDAVDANAMLTAWMNSTKHRFNILDPRFTRVGFALQQLPTTKEWFASALFTSDSPSAANCTSGSNPVYPGAPANAASTGKATTYGGPDGVDVGGGNCGLMAWLENAKQFHAAINHEQWASGTNCGRCVEVTCVDDRCPSKKPTVSDQCHGCGPGSLDLTLPFFKQVTGAETDSFAISWRFIECPVKGSLQVCAKSGSNSYWLALQPANSVHGVKSMAINDEESPLFSPTSNYFFMAKSRADMGAVKVKMTAFSGESVSTTVALRAGECTSVGQQFDANYNGKK
;
A
#
# COMPACT_ATOMS: atom_id res chain seq x y z
N MET A 1 -43.24 -7.59 39.65
CA MET A 1 -44.08 -7.74 38.44
C MET A 1 -43.62 -6.72 37.41
N HIS A 2 -43.22 -7.21 36.23
CA HIS A 2 -43.02 -6.51 34.95
C HIS A 2 -42.06 -5.30 34.89
N PHE A 3 -40.83 -5.55 34.42
CA PHE A 3 -39.98 -4.56 33.72
C PHE A 3 -40.36 -4.53 32.24
N PRO A 4 -40.45 -3.36 31.58
CA PRO A 4 -40.75 -3.29 30.15
C PRO A 4 -39.49 -3.62 29.33
N ALA A 5 -39.67 -4.46 28.30
CA ALA A 5 -38.63 -4.81 27.36
C ALA A 5 -38.29 -3.61 26.45
N ILE A 6 -37.04 -3.15 26.53
CA ILE A 6 -36.46 -2.22 25.56
C ILE A 6 -36.08 -3.06 24.33
N PHE A 7 -36.76 -2.80 23.21
CA PHE A 7 -36.36 -3.33 21.90
C PHE A 7 -34.99 -2.74 21.53
N LEU A 8 -33.93 -3.55 21.63
CA LEU A 8 -32.65 -3.28 21.00
C LEU A 8 -32.86 -3.45 19.49
N SER A 9 -32.96 -2.33 18.78
CA SER A 9 -32.77 -2.30 17.33
C SER A 9 -31.35 -2.77 17.03
N CYS A 10 -31.23 -4.03 16.62
CA CYS A 10 -29.98 -4.59 16.11
C CYS A 10 -29.71 -3.94 14.75
N LEU A 11 -28.98 -2.82 14.74
CA LEU A 11 -28.29 -2.38 13.54
C LEU A 11 -27.27 -3.47 13.21
N THR A 12 -27.55 -4.24 12.15
CA THR A 12 -26.59 -5.12 11.51
C THR A 12 -25.32 -4.35 11.19
N LEU A 13 -24.24 -4.64 11.92
CA LEU A 13 -22.89 -4.22 11.61
C LEU A 13 -22.53 -4.72 10.22
N ILE A 14 -22.27 -3.79 9.29
CA ILE A 14 -21.62 -4.08 8.02
C ILE A 14 -20.17 -4.46 8.35
N SER A 15 -19.92 -5.73 8.62
CA SER A 15 -18.66 -6.27 9.15
C SER A 15 -17.56 -6.48 8.09
N GLY A 16 -17.72 -5.96 6.86
CA GLY A 16 -16.78 -6.22 5.76
C GLY A 16 -15.73 -5.15 5.48
N VAL A 17 -15.97 -3.88 5.84
CA VAL A 17 -15.11 -2.76 5.43
C VAL A 17 -14.14 -2.32 6.54
N SER A 18 -14.59 -2.34 7.79
CA SER A 18 -13.79 -1.91 8.96
C SER A 18 -12.66 -2.87 9.30
N GLY A 19 -12.86 -4.18 9.09
CA GLY A 19 -11.85 -5.21 9.35
C GLY A 19 -10.58 -5.05 8.49
N ASN A 20 -10.75 -4.60 7.24
CA ASN A 20 -9.62 -4.37 6.33
C ASN A 20 -8.79 -3.16 6.76
N ILE A 21 -9.44 -2.03 7.09
CA ILE A 21 -8.75 -0.80 7.50
C ILE A 21 -7.99 -0.98 8.83
N MET A 22 -8.50 -1.78 9.77
CA MET A 22 -7.79 -2.04 11.02
C MET A 22 -6.51 -2.86 10.82
N GLN A 23 -6.53 -3.84 9.92
CA GLN A 23 -5.34 -4.61 9.54
C GLN A 23 -4.35 -3.74 8.75
N ASP A 24 -4.85 -2.85 7.89
CA ASP A 24 -4.02 -1.87 7.19
C ASP A 24 -3.32 -0.95 8.19
N LEU A 25 -4.06 -0.38 9.16
CA LEU A 25 -3.46 0.44 10.22
C LEU A 25 -2.38 -0.32 10.98
N PHE A 26 -2.63 -1.57 11.38
CA PHE A 26 -1.63 -2.39 12.06
C PHE A 26 -0.36 -2.58 11.23
N ARG A 27 -0.51 -2.94 9.95
CA ARG A 27 0.60 -3.11 9.01
C ARG A 27 1.38 -1.80 8.81
N GLU A 28 0.70 -0.70 8.55
CA GLU A 28 1.35 0.59 8.28
C GLU A 28 2.10 1.13 9.51
N HIS A 29 1.57 0.93 10.72
CA HIS A 29 2.28 1.28 11.96
C HIS A 29 3.58 0.48 12.10
N ASN A 30 3.54 -0.82 11.78
CA ASN A 30 4.71 -1.68 11.82
C ASN A 30 5.75 -1.28 10.76
N VAL A 31 5.33 -0.85 9.58
CA VAL A 31 6.23 -0.27 8.56
C VAL A 31 6.97 0.95 9.12
N GLN A 32 6.29 1.85 9.84
CA GLN A 32 6.95 3.00 10.48
C GLN A 32 7.93 2.57 11.58
N ARG A 33 7.56 1.64 12.44
CA ARG A 33 8.45 1.14 13.50
C ARG A 33 9.74 0.54 12.92
N ILE A 34 9.61 -0.30 11.90
CA ILE A 34 10.76 -0.91 11.21
C ILE A 34 11.67 0.16 10.60
N ARG A 35 11.13 1.21 9.97
CA ARG A 35 11.93 2.35 9.43
C ARG A 35 12.75 3.05 10.50
N HIS A 36 12.25 3.06 11.73
CA HIS A 36 12.88 3.71 12.87
C HIS A 36 13.70 2.75 13.73
N ASN A 37 14.09 1.58 13.17
CA ASN A 37 14.87 0.54 13.85
C ASN A 37 14.20 0.01 15.13
N LEU A 38 12.86 -0.04 15.14
CA LEU A 38 12.09 -0.61 16.23
C LEU A 38 11.47 -1.95 15.80
N PRO A 39 11.32 -2.90 16.74
CA PRO A 39 10.51 -4.09 16.50
C PRO A 39 9.09 -3.69 16.10
N PRO A 40 8.46 -4.41 15.16
CA PRO A 40 7.03 -4.26 14.92
C PRO A 40 6.25 -4.56 16.21
N PHE A 41 5.04 -4.03 16.32
CA PHE A 41 4.08 -4.50 17.30
C PHE A 41 3.85 -6.01 17.10
N ALA A 42 3.82 -6.74 18.21
CA ALA A 42 3.71 -8.19 18.25
C ALA A 42 2.39 -8.71 17.66
N CYS A 43 1.29 -8.00 17.87
CA CYS A 43 -0.01 -8.34 17.30
C CYS A 43 -0.97 -7.14 17.26
N LEU A 44 -2.02 -7.28 16.45
CA LEU A 44 -3.24 -6.49 16.57
C LEU A 44 -4.05 -7.10 17.72
N ASP A 45 -4.19 -6.35 18.80
CA ASP A 45 -4.78 -6.86 20.05
C ASP A 45 -6.28 -6.53 20.10
N ASP A 46 -7.12 -7.56 20.19
CA ASP A 46 -8.58 -7.41 20.14
C ASP A 46 -9.10 -6.72 21.41
N THR A 47 -8.44 -6.88 22.55
CA THR A 47 -8.79 -6.18 23.79
C THR A 47 -8.56 -4.68 23.63
N LEU A 48 -7.39 -4.30 23.10
CA LEU A 48 -7.10 -2.89 22.79
C LEU A 48 -8.09 -2.33 21.76
N SER A 49 -8.40 -3.11 20.73
CA SER A 49 -9.33 -2.69 19.66
C SER A 49 -10.75 -2.48 20.20
N ASN A 50 -11.22 -3.33 21.12
CA ASN A 50 -12.52 -3.15 21.77
C ASN A 50 -12.55 -1.90 22.67
N LEU A 51 -11.49 -1.63 23.43
CA LEU A 51 -11.36 -0.40 24.21
C LEU A 51 -11.34 0.85 23.32
N SER A 52 -10.63 0.79 22.20
CA SER A 52 -10.65 1.84 21.18
C SER A 52 -12.06 2.02 20.60
N ALA A 53 -12.82 0.95 20.38
CA ALA A 53 -14.17 1.03 19.82
C ALA A 53 -15.15 1.74 20.77
N ILE A 54 -15.11 1.39 22.06
CA ILE A 54 -15.88 2.09 23.10
C ILE A 54 -15.53 3.58 23.11
N HIS A 55 -14.24 3.90 22.97
CA HIS A 55 -13.79 5.28 22.96
C HIS A 55 -14.26 6.06 21.73
N VAL A 56 -14.13 5.47 20.53
CA VAL A 56 -14.61 6.06 19.27
C VAL A 56 -16.12 6.31 19.34
N GLN A 57 -16.91 5.38 19.87
CA GLN A 57 -18.35 5.58 20.07
C GLN A 57 -18.65 6.78 20.97
N SER A 58 -17.91 6.94 22.07
CA SER A 58 -18.03 8.12 22.94
C SER A 58 -17.70 9.41 22.20
N GLN A 59 -16.63 9.45 21.41
CA GLN A 59 -16.22 10.64 20.66
C GLN A 59 -17.23 11.00 19.56
N VAL A 60 -17.83 10.00 18.92
CA VAL A 60 -18.92 10.17 17.95
C VAL A 60 -20.17 10.77 18.61
N GLN A 61 -20.54 10.26 19.79
CA GLN A 61 -21.70 10.75 20.55
C GLN A 61 -21.52 12.19 21.02
N THR A 62 -20.32 12.54 21.51
CA THR A 62 -20.00 13.90 21.99
C THR A 62 -19.56 14.85 20.87
N ARG A 63 -19.37 14.32 19.65
CA ARG A 63 -18.80 15.04 18.49
C ARG A 63 -17.49 15.76 18.81
N SER A 64 -16.68 15.18 19.68
CA SER A 64 -15.47 15.81 20.19
C SER A 64 -14.32 14.80 20.34
N LEU A 65 -13.11 15.23 19.97
CA LEU A 65 -11.90 14.48 20.33
C LEU A 65 -11.54 14.80 21.77
N HIS A 66 -11.44 13.76 22.59
CA HIS A 66 -11.07 13.89 23.99
C HIS A 66 -10.33 12.65 24.47
N HIS A 67 -9.45 12.80 25.47
CA HIS A 67 -8.78 11.70 26.15
C HIS A 67 -9.47 11.29 27.46
N ALA A 68 -10.75 11.66 27.63
CA ALA A 68 -11.51 11.33 28.84
C ALA A 68 -11.43 9.81 29.12
N GLN A 69 -11.22 9.45 30.39
CA GLN A 69 -11.11 8.06 30.85
C GLN A 69 -9.95 7.25 30.25
N LEU A 70 -8.91 7.90 29.71
CA LEU A 70 -7.70 7.20 29.25
C LEU A 70 -7.08 6.36 30.38
N ASP A 71 -6.95 6.91 31.58
CA ASP A 71 -6.42 6.18 32.75
C ASP A 71 -7.24 4.93 33.07
N ALA A 72 -8.58 5.01 32.96
CA ALA A 72 -9.46 3.86 33.19
C ALA A 72 -9.32 2.80 32.10
N ARG A 73 -9.18 3.21 30.82
CA ARG A 73 -8.88 2.28 29.71
C ARG A 73 -7.53 1.60 29.90
N CYS A 74 -6.51 2.35 30.29
CA CYS A 74 -5.19 1.80 30.56
C CYS A 74 -5.20 0.88 31.79
N HIS A 75 -5.97 1.20 32.83
CA HIS A 75 -6.13 0.34 34.00
C HIS A 75 -6.85 -0.98 33.67
N ALA A 76 -7.78 -0.98 32.71
CA ALA A 76 -8.46 -2.19 32.24
C ALA A 76 -7.51 -3.20 31.58
N LEU A 77 -6.29 -2.76 31.19
CA LEU A 77 -5.24 -3.61 30.63
C LEU A 77 -4.33 -4.23 31.71
N GLY A 78 -4.58 -3.95 32.99
CA GLY A 78 -3.80 -4.48 34.11
C GLY A 78 -2.96 -3.42 34.82
N THR A 79 -2.39 -3.79 35.96
CA THR A 79 -1.54 -2.90 36.76
C THR A 79 -0.10 -2.91 36.23
N GLY A 80 0.51 -1.73 36.15
CA GLY A 80 1.93 -1.58 35.76
C GLY A 80 2.22 -1.63 34.25
N VAL A 81 1.19 -1.68 33.39
CA VAL A 81 1.37 -1.58 31.94
C VAL A 81 1.59 -0.13 31.51
N VAL A 82 2.54 0.08 30.59
CA VAL A 82 2.66 1.38 29.89
C VAL A 82 1.54 1.42 28.85
N CYS A 83 0.81 2.52 28.78
CA CYS A 83 -0.32 2.66 27.88
C CYS A 83 -0.34 4.07 27.26
N GLY A 84 -0.76 4.15 26.00
CA GLY A 84 -0.85 5.41 25.26
C GLY A 84 -1.98 5.39 24.25
N GLU A 85 -2.43 6.56 23.82
CA GLU A 85 -3.56 6.71 22.90
C GLU A 85 -3.27 7.76 21.83
N ASN A 86 -3.63 7.42 20.59
CA ASN A 86 -3.78 8.38 19.51
C ASN A 86 -5.27 8.44 19.12
N SER A 87 -5.77 9.65 18.88
CA SER A 87 -7.13 9.86 18.37
C SER A 87 -7.11 10.77 17.14
N LEU A 88 -8.05 10.59 16.23
CA LEU A 88 -8.17 11.38 15.00
C LEU A 88 -9.64 11.62 14.69
N ARG A 89 -9.91 12.83 14.18
CA ARG A 89 -11.19 13.23 13.59
C ARG A 89 -10.91 14.02 12.32
N GLY A 90 -11.59 13.69 11.23
CA GLY A 90 -11.50 14.47 9.98
C GLY A 90 -11.78 13.65 8.73
N ASP A 91 -11.41 14.19 7.57
CA ASP A 91 -11.75 13.65 6.25
C ASP A 91 -10.78 12.56 5.76
N ALA A 92 -10.15 11.81 6.69
CA ALA A 92 -9.18 10.77 6.35
C ALA A 92 -9.88 9.60 5.65
N VAL A 93 -9.58 9.37 4.36
CA VAL A 93 -10.34 8.41 3.55
C VAL A 93 -9.91 6.94 3.70
N ASP A 94 -8.73 6.68 4.30
CA ASP A 94 -8.17 5.34 4.49
C ASP A 94 -7.15 5.27 5.66
N ALA A 95 -6.60 4.07 5.91
CA ALA A 95 -5.59 3.81 6.95
C ALA A 95 -4.30 4.63 6.77
N ASN A 96 -3.84 4.87 5.54
CA ASN A 96 -2.62 5.61 5.26
C ASN A 96 -2.80 7.11 5.55
N ALA A 97 -3.94 7.68 5.19
CA ALA A 97 -4.29 9.05 5.52
C ALA A 97 -4.34 9.25 7.05
N MET A 98 -4.94 8.30 7.78
CA MET A 98 -5.00 8.31 9.24
C MET A 98 -3.61 8.20 9.89
N LEU A 99 -2.80 7.24 9.44
CA LEU A 99 -1.42 7.10 9.92
C LEU A 99 -0.60 8.36 9.61
N THR A 100 -0.70 8.91 8.41
CA THR A 100 0.04 10.11 8.00
C THR A 100 -0.29 11.28 8.92
N ALA A 101 -1.57 11.47 9.25
CA ALA A 101 -2.00 12.49 10.20
C ALA A 101 -1.39 12.26 11.60
N TRP A 102 -1.35 11.02 12.10
CA TRP A 102 -0.68 10.70 13.37
C TRP A 102 0.83 10.90 13.31
N MET A 103 1.51 10.47 12.24
CA MET A 103 2.95 10.62 12.08
C MET A 103 3.38 12.08 11.92
N ASN A 104 2.55 12.93 11.31
CA ASN A 104 2.82 14.36 11.20
C ASN A 104 2.72 15.09 12.56
N SER A 105 1.96 14.55 13.51
CA SER A 105 1.88 15.10 14.86
C SER A 105 2.99 14.56 15.76
N THR A 106 3.81 15.45 16.35
CA THR A 106 4.90 15.07 17.26
C THR A 106 4.44 14.17 18.41
N LYS A 107 3.26 14.46 19.00
CA LYS A 107 2.73 13.69 20.13
C LYS A 107 2.24 12.30 19.71
N HIS A 108 1.55 12.20 18.56
CA HIS A 108 1.00 10.92 18.10
C HIS A 108 2.10 10.02 17.53
N ARG A 109 3.05 10.60 16.79
CA ARG A 109 4.26 9.92 16.34
C ARG A 109 5.09 9.35 17.49
N PHE A 110 5.16 10.06 18.62
CA PHE A 110 5.85 9.56 19.82
C PHE A 110 5.25 8.23 20.28
N ASN A 111 3.92 8.10 20.33
CA ASN A 111 3.28 6.84 20.69
C ASN A 111 3.58 5.72 19.68
N ILE A 112 3.55 6.00 18.37
CA ILE A 112 3.80 4.98 17.34
C ILE A 112 5.24 4.44 17.44
N LEU A 113 6.20 5.31 17.73
CA LEU A 113 7.63 5.02 17.77
C LEU A 113 8.18 4.81 19.19
N ASP A 114 7.33 4.62 20.20
CA ASP A 114 7.82 4.29 21.54
C ASP A 114 8.21 2.80 21.59
N PRO A 115 9.48 2.45 21.88
CA PRO A 115 9.92 1.06 21.99
C PRO A 115 9.23 0.31 23.13
N ARG A 116 8.69 1.02 24.13
CA ARG A 116 7.99 0.41 25.27
C ARG A 116 6.66 -0.19 24.85
N PHE A 117 6.02 0.31 23.79
CA PHE A 117 4.80 -0.28 23.28
C PHE A 117 5.11 -1.46 22.36
N THR A 118 4.49 -2.60 22.66
CA THR A 118 4.69 -3.86 21.94
C THR A 118 3.39 -4.36 21.31
N ARG A 119 2.24 -3.80 21.67
CA ARG A 119 0.92 -4.16 21.14
C ARG A 119 0.14 -2.91 20.79
N VAL A 120 -0.78 -3.03 19.83
CA VAL A 120 -1.68 -1.96 19.42
C VAL A 120 -3.07 -2.51 19.08
N GLY A 121 -4.10 -1.71 19.35
CA GLY A 121 -5.46 -1.93 18.87
C GLY A 121 -6.01 -0.68 18.22
N PHE A 122 -6.95 -0.85 17.29
CA PHE A 122 -7.56 0.25 16.55
C PHE A 122 -9.06 0.17 16.61
N ALA A 123 -9.72 1.31 16.47
CA ALA A 123 -11.11 1.37 16.08
C ALA A 123 -11.36 2.62 15.24
N LEU A 124 -12.35 2.54 14.37
CA LEU A 124 -12.75 3.62 13.49
C LEU A 124 -14.24 3.59 13.20
N GLN A 125 -14.83 4.76 13.01
CA GLN A 125 -16.22 4.93 12.62
C GLN A 125 -16.36 6.13 11.69
N GLN A 126 -16.97 5.93 10.51
CA GLN A 126 -17.36 7.01 9.62
C GLN A 126 -18.77 7.48 9.94
N LEU A 127 -18.96 8.79 10.01
CA LEU A 127 -20.29 9.37 10.11
C LEU A 127 -21.04 9.21 8.77
N PRO A 128 -22.26 8.66 8.76
CA PRO A 128 -22.96 8.33 7.53
C PRO A 128 -23.31 9.56 6.68
N THR A 129 -23.59 10.70 7.33
CA THR A 129 -24.01 11.95 6.67
C THR A 129 -22.84 12.80 6.22
N THR A 130 -21.89 13.09 7.12
CA THR A 130 -20.77 14.01 6.82
C THR A 130 -19.58 13.32 6.18
N LYS A 131 -19.52 11.98 6.21
CA LYS A 131 -18.37 11.16 5.80
C LYS A 131 -17.09 11.40 6.63
N GLU A 132 -17.19 12.19 7.69
CA GLU A 132 -16.12 12.43 8.65
C GLU A 132 -15.79 11.15 9.42
N TRP A 133 -14.51 10.90 9.61
CA TRP A 133 -14.01 9.75 10.37
C TRP A 133 -13.67 10.12 11.79
N PHE A 134 -13.94 9.19 12.70
CA PHE A 134 -13.37 9.12 14.04
C PHE A 134 -12.52 7.85 14.11
N ALA A 135 -11.29 7.98 14.58
CA ALA A 135 -10.39 6.84 14.74
C ALA A 135 -9.59 6.96 16.03
N SER A 136 -9.32 5.83 16.68
CA SER A 136 -8.47 5.77 17.85
C SER A 136 -7.53 4.56 17.77
N ALA A 137 -6.29 4.74 18.22
CA ALA A 137 -5.30 3.71 18.40
C ALA A 137 -4.89 3.67 19.87
N LEU A 138 -4.92 2.49 20.49
CA LEU A 138 -4.48 2.27 21.86
C LEU A 138 -3.23 1.38 21.85
N PHE A 139 -2.19 1.81 22.55
CA PHE A 139 -0.89 1.16 22.60
C PHE A 139 -0.61 0.64 24.00
N THR A 140 0.06 -0.50 24.12
CA THR A 140 0.52 -0.98 25.43
C THR A 140 1.83 -1.75 25.39
N SER A 141 2.53 -1.79 26.53
CA SER A 141 3.78 -2.56 26.70
C SER A 141 3.56 -4.06 26.83
N ASP A 142 2.41 -4.48 27.35
CA ASP A 142 1.95 -5.87 27.37
C ASP A 142 0.46 -5.94 27.72
N SER A 143 -0.21 -7.05 27.39
CA SER A 143 -1.59 -7.33 27.79
C SER A 143 -1.65 -8.68 28.52
N PRO A 144 -2.26 -8.78 29.72
CA PRO A 144 -2.40 -10.04 30.44
C PRO A 144 -3.14 -11.13 29.66
N SER A 145 -3.88 -10.78 28.60
CA SER A 145 -4.57 -11.73 27.73
C SER A 145 -3.79 -11.97 26.43
N ALA A 146 -2.74 -12.79 26.48
CA ALA A 146 -2.02 -13.25 25.29
C ALA A 146 -2.89 -14.04 24.27
N ALA A 147 -4.15 -14.37 24.62
CA ALA A 147 -5.08 -15.16 23.82
C ALA A 147 -5.88 -14.39 22.75
N ASN A 148 -5.85 -13.05 22.76
CA ASN A 148 -6.69 -12.19 21.91
C ASN A 148 -5.89 -11.47 20.80
N CYS A 149 -4.82 -12.10 20.33
CA CYS A 149 -4.01 -11.58 19.24
C CYS A 149 -4.56 -12.11 17.92
N THR A 150 -5.10 -11.23 17.07
CA THR A 150 -5.08 -11.52 15.65
C THR A 150 -3.65 -11.29 15.19
N SER A 151 -2.87 -12.38 15.13
CA SER A 151 -1.66 -12.38 14.31
C SER A 151 -2.14 -12.02 12.93
N GLY A 152 -1.83 -10.81 12.46
CA GLY A 152 -1.92 -10.51 11.05
C GLY A 152 -1.11 -11.61 10.38
N SER A 153 -1.78 -12.63 9.84
CA SER A 153 -1.21 -13.44 8.80
C SER A 153 -0.92 -12.41 7.75
N ASN A 154 0.32 -11.90 7.70
CA ASN A 154 0.81 -11.31 6.48
C ASN A 154 0.44 -12.35 5.43
N PRO A 155 -0.47 -12.08 4.48
CA PRO A 155 -0.17 -12.60 3.18
C PRO A 155 1.11 -11.83 2.83
N VAL A 156 2.25 -12.45 3.12
CA VAL A 156 3.37 -12.32 2.21
C VAL A 156 2.71 -12.75 0.90
N TYR A 157 2.28 -11.78 0.09
CA TYR A 157 2.13 -12.04 -1.32
C TYR A 157 3.58 -12.10 -1.79
N PRO A 158 4.20 -13.30 -1.94
CA PRO A 158 5.37 -13.38 -2.79
C PRO A 158 4.90 -12.75 -4.11
N GLY A 159 5.60 -11.70 -4.56
CA GLY A 159 5.11 -10.89 -5.68
C GLY A 159 4.61 -11.80 -6.79
N ALA A 160 3.32 -11.69 -7.06
CA ALA A 160 2.60 -12.74 -7.78
C ALA A 160 3.33 -13.03 -9.09
N PRO A 161 3.60 -14.31 -9.41
CA PRO A 161 4.25 -14.67 -10.65
C PRO A 161 3.44 -14.10 -11.82
N ALA A 162 4.13 -13.81 -12.94
CA ALA A 162 3.43 -13.52 -14.18
C ALA A 162 2.41 -14.64 -14.42
N ASN A 163 1.17 -14.28 -14.77
CA ASN A 163 0.06 -15.17 -15.12
C ASN A 163 -0.86 -15.73 -14.02
N ALA A 164 -0.63 -15.44 -12.72
CA ALA A 164 -1.62 -15.77 -11.70
C ALA A 164 -2.82 -14.81 -11.78
N ALA A 165 -4.02 -15.35 -12.05
CA ALA A 165 -5.24 -14.54 -12.16
C ALA A 165 -5.74 -14.11 -10.77
N SER A 166 -6.01 -12.83 -10.64
CA SER A 166 -6.71 -12.17 -9.54
C SER A 166 -8.15 -11.85 -9.95
N THR A 167 -9.03 -11.75 -8.96
CA THR A 167 -10.42 -11.32 -9.15
C THR A 167 -10.76 -10.23 -8.16
N GLY A 168 -11.59 -9.28 -8.57
CA GLY A 168 -12.05 -8.21 -7.71
C GLY A 168 -13.00 -7.29 -8.45
N LYS A 169 -13.05 -6.02 -8.02
CA LYS A 169 -13.85 -5.01 -8.71
C LYS A 169 -12.98 -3.99 -9.42
N ALA A 170 -13.42 -3.52 -10.58
CA ALA A 170 -12.91 -2.30 -11.19
C ALA A 170 -13.72 -1.11 -10.68
N THR A 171 -13.05 -0.01 -10.34
CA THR A 171 -13.61 1.34 -10.25
C THR A 171 -12.88 2.27 -11.22
N THR A 172 -13.18 3.56 -11.20
CA THR A 172 -12.51 4.53 -12.06
C THR A 172 -12.11 5.83 -11.37
N TYR A 173 -11.02 6.44 -11.85
CA TYR A 173 -10.56 7.77 -11.45
C TYR A 173 -10.04 8.58 -12.64
N GLY A 174 -9.77 9.86 -12.40
CA GLY A 174 -9.25 10.78 -13.41
C GLY A 174 -10.32 11.31 -14.36
N GLY A 175 -9.85 12.03 -15.39
CA GLY A 175 -10.71 12.61 -16.43
C GLY A 175 -10.69 11.82 -17.74
N PRO A 176 -11.46 12.26 -18.74
CA PRO A 176 -11.54 11.61 -20.06
C PRO A 176 -10.19 11.60 -20.81
N ASP A 177 -9.25 12.46 -20.44
CA ASP A 177 -7.90 12.51 -21.00
C ASP A 177 -6.88 11.64 -20.23
N GLY A 178 -7.33 10.90 -19.21
CA GLY A 178 -6.47 10.11 -18.33
C GLY A 178 -5.86 10.90 -17.17
N VAL A 179 -4.75 10.40 -16.63
CA VAL A 179 -4.03 10.99 -15.48
C VAL A 179 -2.53 10.95 -15.75
N ASP A 180 -1.81 12.00 -15.35
CA ASP A 180 -0.36 12.04 -15.50
C ASP A 180 0.31 11.00 -14.59
N VAL A 181 1.16 10.15 -15.20
CA VAL A 181 1.68 8.92 -14.58
C VAL A 181 2.69 9.19 -13.46
N GLY A 182 3.53 10.22 -13.63
CA GLY A 182 4.61 10.54 -12.69
C GLY A 182 4.15 11.01 -11.30
N GLY A 183 2.87 11.34 -11.12
CA GLY A 183 2.31 11.87 -9.87
C GLY A 183 1.82 10.82 -8.87
N GLY A 184 1.70 9.54 -9.26
CA GLY A 184 1.21 8.47 -8.38
C GLY A 184 2.29 7.93 -7.41
N ASN A 185 1.91 7.03 -6.49
CA ASN A 185 2.84 6.42 -5.50
C ASN A 185 4.04 5.66 -6.09
N CYS A 186 4.03 5.36 -7.39
CA CYS A 186 5.19 4.78 -8.03
C CYS A 186 6.27 5.83 -8.37
N GLY A 187 5.88 7.09 -8.54
CA GLY A 187 6.79 8.19 -8.89
C GLY A 187 7.65 7.85 -10.10
N LEU A 188 7.05 7.34 -11.19
CA LEU A 188 7.82 6.93 -12.34
C LEU A 188 8.52 8.11 -13.01
N MET A 189 9.72 7.83 -13.49
CA MET A 189 10.50 8.73 -14.33
C MET A 189 10.28 8.46 -15.83
N ALA A 190 9.81 7.26 -16.19
CA ALA A 190 9.50 6.88 -17.57
C ALA A 190 8.40 5.82 -17.59
N TRP A 191 7.50 5.90 -18.58
CA TRP A 191 6.29 5.07 -18.71
C TRP A 191 5.96 4.83 -20.19
N LEU A 192 5.05 3.90 -20.49
CA LEU A 192 4.59 3.68 -21.86
C LEU A 192 3.79 4.88 -22.39
N GLU A 193 3.86 5.15 -23.68
CA GLU A 193 3.18 6.32 -24.30
C GLU A 193 1.67 6.37 -24.01
N ASN A 194 1.03 5.20 -23.93
CA ASN A 194 -0.41 5.08 -23.66
C ASN A 194 -0.77 5.09 -22.17
N ALA A 195 0.22 5.06 -21.26
CA ALA A 195 0.00 4.93 -19.82
C ALA A 195 -0.82 6.07 -19.23
N LYS A 196 -0.76 7.28 -19.80
CA LYS A 196 -1.62 8.40 -19.36
C LYS A 196 -3.11 8.01 -19.38
N GLN A 197 -3.52 7.33 -20.45
CA GLN A 197 -4.91 6.90 -20.64
C GLN A 197 -5.17 5.50 -20.09
N PHE A 198 -4.15 4.63 -20.05
CA PHE A 198 -4.27 3.22 -19.71
C PHE A 198 -3.30 2.84 -18.60
N HIS A 199 -3.62 3.27 -17.38
CA HIS A 199 -2.97 2.76 -16.19
C HIS A 199 -3.99 2.40 -15.11
N ALA A 200 -3.61 1.50 -14.21
CA ALA A 200 -4.57 0.75 -13.39
C ALA A 200 -4.07 0.59 -11.98
N ALA A 201 -4.79 1.09 -11.01
CA ALA A 201 -4.39 1.21 -9.64
C ALA A 201 -4.69 0.00 -8.75
N ILE A 202 -3.68 -0.53 -8.04
CA ILE A 202 -3.78 -1.77 -7.23
C ILE A 202 -3.76 -1.47 -5.74
N ASN A 203 -4.43 -2.31 -4.93
CA ASN A 203 -4.38 -2.20 -3.47
C ASN A 203 -2.98 -2.21 -2.90
N HIS A 204 -2.86 -1.74 -1.65
CA HIS A 204 -1.58 -1.62 -0.97
C HIS A 204 -0.84 -2.97 -0.89
N GLU A 205 -1.55 -4.07 -0.59
CA GLU A 205 -0.95 -5.40 -0.48
C GLU A 205 -0.29 -5.84 -1.79
N GLN A 206 -1.00 -5.66 -2.91
CA GLN A 206 -0.52 -5.97 -4.24
C GLN A 206 0.43 -4.88 -4.76
N TRP A 207 0.41 -3.66 -4.24
CA TRP A 207 1.42 -2.65 -4.53
C TRP A 207 2.77 -3.01 -3.89
N ALA A 208 2.73 -3.65 -2.72
CA ALA A 208 3.88 -4.25 -2.04
C ALA A 208 5.07 -3.28 -1.95
N SER A 209 4.84 -2.12 -1.34
CA SER A 209 5.83 -1.05 -1.18
C SER A 209 6.41 -0.49 -2.49
N GLY A 210 5.71 -0.68 -3.60
CA GLY A 210 6.13 -0.26 -4.93
C GLY A 210 6.87 -1.33 -5.71
N THR A 211 7.08 -2.53 -5.16
CA THR A 211 7.74 -3.62 -5.90
C THR A 211 6.98 -4.05 -7.16
N ASN A 212 5.67 -3.78 -7.24
CA ASN A 212 4.87 -4.03 -8.44
C ASN A 212 4.68 -2.80 -9.36
N CYS A 213 5.38 -1.70 -9.08
CA CYS A 213 5.42 -0.55 -9.99
C CYS A 213 6.10 -0.93 -11.32
N GLY A 214 5.58 -0.39 -12.43
CA GLY A 214 6.11 -0.63 -13.77
C GLY A 214 5.74 -2.00 -14.36
N ARG A 215 4.85 -2.75 -13.71
CA ARG A 215 4.27 -3.99 -14.25
C ARG A 215 3.00 -3.68 -15.04
N CYS A 216 2.76 -4.44 -16.10
CA CYS A 216 1.56 -4.36 -16.91
C CYS A 216 0.53 -5.39 -16.45
N VAL A 217 -0.75 -5.03 -16.58
CA VAL A 217 -1.88 -5.89 -16.24
C VAL A 217 -2.75 -6.13 -17.45
N GLU A 218 -3.29 -7.33 -17.56
CA GLU A 218 -4.36 -7.67 -18.47
C GLU A 218 -5.66 -7.80 -17.67
N VAL A 219 -6.68 -7.03 -18.03
CA VAL A 219 -7.95 -6.93 -17.30
C VAL A 219 -9.11 -7.37 -18.18
N THR A 220 -9.95 -8.25 -17.65
CA THR A 220 -11.17 -8.73 -18.27
C THR A 220 -12.35 -8.38 -17.38
N CYS A 221 -13.36 -7.69 -17.92
CA CYS A 221 -14.62 -7.55 -17.21
C CYS A 221 -15.38 -8.88 -17.20
N VAL A 222 -15.72 -9.38 -16.02
CA VAL A 222 -16.51 -10.62 -15.85
C VAL A 222 -17.95 -10.35 -15.44
N ASP A 223 -18.31 -9.10 -15.16
CA ASP A 223 -19.67 -8.64 -14.84
C ASP A 223 -20.66 -8.79 -16.01
N ASP A 224 -21.86 -9.29 -15.78
CA ASP A 224 -22.89 -9.52 -16.83
C ASP A 224 -23.26 -8.25 -17.59
N ARG A 225 -23.07 -7.07 -16.99
CA ARG A 225 -23.34 -5.77 -17.60
C ARG A 225 -22.33 -5.38 -18.69
N CYS A 226 -21.18 -6.06 -18.77
CA CYS A 226 -20.11 -5.68 -19.67
C CYS A 226 -20.39 -6.08 -21.14
N PRO A 227 -20.22 -5.15 -22.10
CA PRO A 227 -20.52 -5.39 -23.51
C PRO A 227 -19.50 -6.32 -24.18
N SER A 228 -18.30 -6.45 -23.61
CA SER A 228 -17.21 -7.27 -24.11
C SER A 228 -16.52 -7.97 -22.94
N LYS A 229 -16.13 -9.23 -23.15
CA LYS A 229 -15.32 -10.03 -22.22
C LYS A 229 -13.86 -10.13 -22.69
N LYS A 230 -13.41 -9.23 -23.57
CA LYS A 230 -12.06 -9.25 -24.11
C LYS A 230 -11.06 -8.69 -23.09
N PRO A 231 -9.88 -9.33 -22.95
CA PRO A 231 -8.81 -8.78 -22.14
C PRO A 231 -8.33 -7.46 -22.73
N THR A 232 -8.08 -6.49 -21.85
CA THR A 232 -7.46 -5.21 -22.20
C THR A 232 -6.21 -5.01 -21.36
N VAL A 233 -5.12 -4.63 -22.03
CA VAL A 233 -3.82 -4.44 -21.41
C VAL A 233 -3.67 -3.00 -20.93
N SER A 234 -3.15 -2.83 -19.73
CA SER A 234 -2.83 -1.54 -19.13
C SER A 234 -1.43 -1.52 -18.57
N ASP A 235 -0.91 -0.31 -18.43
CA ASP A 235 0.29 0.00 -17.67
C ASP A 235 -0.05 0.20 -16.17
N GLN A 236 1.00 0.38 -15.37
CA GLN A 236 1.21 0.71 -13.96
C GLN A 236 0.06 1.12 -13.00
N CYS A 237 0.29 0.98 -11.68
CA CYS A 237 -0.71 0.98 -10.62
C CYS A 237 -0.54 1.87 -9.35
N HIS A 238 -1.63 2.51 -8.84
CA HIS A 238 -1.82 3.12 -7.50
C HIS A 238 -3.24 3.02 -6.81
N GLY A 239 -3.53 2.03 -5.96
CA GLY A 239 -4.61 2.05 -4.93
C GLY A 239 -5.97 1.39 -5.25
N CYS A 240 -6.40 0.39 -4.46
CA CYS A 240 -7.78 -0.16 -4.40
C CYS A 240 -7.95 -1.15 -3.22
N GLY A 241 -9.05 -1.92 -3.12
CA GLY A 241 -9.19 -3.06 -2.18
C GLY A 241 -8.60 -4.39 -2.70
N PRO A 242 -8.48 -5.46 -1.89
CA PRO A 242 -7.87 -6.73 -2.30
C PRO A 242 -8.41 -7.28 -3.63
N GLY A 243 -7.53 -7.49 -4.61
CA GLY A 243 -7.87 -7.97 -5.96
C GLY A 243 -8.63 -6.98 -6.85
N SER A 244 -9.02 -5.82 -6.33
CA SER A 244 -9.67 -4.74 -7.09
C SER A 244 -8.66 -3.83 -7.77
N LEU A 245 -9.08 -3.22 -8.88
CA LEU A 245 -8.31 -2.24 -9.64
C LEU A 245 -9.07 -0.91 -9.73
N ASP A 246 -8.42 0.23 -9.56
CA ASP A 246 -8.99 1.52 -9.93
C ASP A 246 -8.44 1.90 -11.31
N LEU A 247 -9.27 1.99 -12.33
CA LEU A 247 -8.78 2.19 -13.70
C LEU A 247 -8.84 3.68 -14.04
N THR A 248 -7.89 4.20 -14.83
CA THR A 248 -8.12 5.52 -15.45
C THR A 248 -9.41 5.48 -16.26
N LEU A 249 -10.17 6.59 -16.29
CA LEU A 249 -11.47 6.64 -16.97
C LEU A 249 -11.48 6.09 -18.42
N PRO A 250 -10.49 6.38 -19.28
CA PRO A 250 -10.43 5.77 -20.61
C PRO A 250 -10.28 4.24 -20.55
N PHE A 251 -9.47 3.73 -19.62
CA PHE A 251 -9.26 2.30 -19.46
C PHE A 251 -10.48 1.60 -18.88
N PHE A 252 -11.11 2.20 -17.87
CA PHE A 252 -12.37 1.72 -17.32
C PHE A 252 -13.43 1.59 -18.40
N LYS A 253 -13.63 2.64 -19.21
CA LYS A 253 -14.58 2.63 -20.32
C LYS A 253 -14.26 1.58 -21.37
N GLN A 254 -12.98 1.34 -21.66
CA GLN A 254 -12.58 0.27 -22.57
C GLN A 254 -12.89 -1.13 -22.02
N VAL A 255 -12.68 -1.35 -20.72
CA VAL A 255 -12.90 -2.64 -20.05
C VAL A 255 -14.38 -2.92 -19.80
N THR A 256 -15.15 -1.92 -19.37
CA THR A 256 -16.52 -2.11 -18.85
C THR A 256 -17.60 -1.54 -19.76
N GLY A 257 -17.25 -0.63 -20.68
CA GLY A 257 -18.22 0.16 -21.45
C GLY A 257 -18.89 1.30 -20.66
N ALA A 258 -18.62 1.42 -19.36
CA ALA A 258 -19.21 2.42 -18.47
C ALA A 258 -18.22 3.55 -18.14
N GLU A 259 -18.72 4.63 -17.55
CA GLU A 259 -17.91 5.79 -17.10
C GLU A 259 -17.94 5.96 -15.57
N THR A 260 -18.69 5.13 -14.86
CA THR A 260 -18.83 5.15 -13.40
C THR A 260 -19.30 3.79 -12.90
N ASP A 261 -19.62 3.68 -11.61
CA ASP A 261 -19.98 2.45 -10.89
C ASP A 261 -18.79 1.48 -10.71
N SER A 262 -19.07 0.27 -10.24
CA SER A 262 -18.10 -0.77 -9.94
C SER A 262 -18.49 -2.09 -10.61
N PHE A 263 -17.53 -2.72 -11.31
CA PHE A 263 -17.76 -3.92 -12.11
C PHE A 263 -16.88 -5.07 -11.66
N ALA A 264 -17.41 -6.29 -11.64
CA ALA A 264 -16.58 -7.47 -11.40
C ALA A 264 -15.56 -7.67 -12.53
N ILE A 265 -14.29 -7.87 -12.17
CA ILE A 265 -13.17 -8.11 -13.09
C ILE A 265 -12.37 -9.35 -12.69
N SER A 266 -11.70 -9.94 -13.69
CA SER A 266 -10.53 -10.80 -13.50
C SER A 266 -9.34 -10.17 -14.20
N TRP A 267 -8.16 -10.24 -13.59
CA TRP A 267 -6.96 -9.66 -14.17
C TRP A 267 -5.71 -10.42 -13.75
N ARG A 268 -4.60 -10.20 -14.45
CA ARG A 268 -3.29 -10.78 -14.12
C ARG A 268 -2.17 -9.84 -14.52
N PHE A 269 -1.02 -10.00 -13.89
CA PHE A 269 0.20 -9.40 -14.41
C PHE A 269 0.64 -10.12 -15.68
N ILE A 270 1.06 -9.33 -16.68
CA ILE A 270 1.57 -9.80 -17.96
C ILE A 270 2.91 -9.13 -18.27
N GLU A 271 3.55 -9.60 -19.34
CA GLU A 271 4.66 -8.91 -19.97
C GLU A 271 4.22 -7.56 -20.55
N CYS A 272 5.03 -6.53 -20.32
CA CYS A 272 4.79 -5.22 -20.88
C CYS A 272 5.19 -5.16 -22.36
N PRO A 273 4.36 -4.56 -23.24
CA PRO A 273 4.64 -4.41 -24.66
C PRO A 273 5.62 -3.25 -24.93
N VAL A 274 6.77 -3.24 -24.24
CA VAL A 274 7.81 -2.21 -24.37
C VAL A 274 8.57 -2.35 -25.68
N LYS A 275 9.15 -1.23 -26.15
CA LYS A 275 10.09 -1.21 -27.28
C LYS A 275 11.46 -0.77 -26.79
N GLY A 276 12.51 -1.37 -27.34
CA GLY A 276 13.88 -1.04 -26.99
C GLY A 276 14.36 -1.69 -25.68
N SER A 277 15.49 -1.20 -25.17
CA SER A 277 16.18 -1.76 -24.02
C SER A 277 15.52 -1.39 -22.70
N LEU A 278 15.73 -2.23 -21.68
CA LEU A 278 15.58 -1.87 -20.28
C LEU A 278 16.35 -0.57 -19.98
N GLN A 279 15.83 0.21 -19.04
CA GLN A 279 16.40 1.47 -18.61
C GLN A 279 16.57 1.49 -17.10
N VAL A 280 17.50 2.34 -16.66
CA VAL A 280 17.65 2.71 -15.26
C VAL A 280 17.67 4.22 -15.14
N CYS A 281 16.79 4.75 -14.30
CA CYS A 281 16.61 6.17 -14.09
C CYS A 281 17.20 6.58 -12.75
N ALA A 282 18.12 7.54 -12.74
CA ALA A 282 18.67 8.07 -11.51
C ALA A 282 17.80 9.24 -11.03
N LYS A 283 17.23 9.13 -9.83
CA LYS A 283 16.33 10.15 -9.27
C LYS A 283 17.02 11.53 -9.25
N SER A 284 16.26 12.60 -9.49
CA SER A 284 16.75 13.96 -9.29
C SER A 284 17.36 14.13 -7.89
N GLY A 285 18.56 14.73 -7.84
CA GLY A 285 19.38 14.84 -6.63
C GLY A 285 20.41 13.72 -6.47
N SER A 286 20.35 12.65 -7.29
CA SER A 286 21.35 11.58 -7.26
C SER A 286 22.75 12.11 -7.59
N ASN A 287 23.74 11.63 -6.85
CA ASN A 287 25.15 11.97 -7.01
C ASN A 287 26.00 10.85 -6.38
N SER A 288 27.33 11.01 -6.36
CA SER A 288 28.22 9.96 -5.85
C SER A 288 28.08 9.64 -4.36
N TYR A 289 27.43 10.51 -3.58
CA TYR A 289 27.19 10.33 -2.14
C TYR A 289 25.79 9.79 -1.83
N TRP A 290 24.83 9.99 -2.73
CA TRP A 290 23.45 9.55 -2.56
C TRP A 290 22.89 9.16 -3.92
N LEU A 291 22.53 7.88 -4.09
CA LEU A 291 22.07 7.35 -5.37
C LEU A 291 20.78 6.54 -5.18
N ALA A 292 19.74 6.93 -5.92
CA ALA A 292 18.46 6.25 -5.94
C ALA A 292 18.07 5.95 -7.40
N LEU A 293 17.86 4.67 -7.72
CA LEU A 293 17.67 4.18 -9.09
C LEU A 293 16.30 3.54 -9.27
N GLN A 294 15.63 3.83 -10.38
CA GLN A 294 14.37 3.21 -10.75
C GLN A 294 14.53 2.44 -12.08
N PRO A 295 14.17 1.16 -12.13
CA PRO A 295 14.03 0.44 -13.40
C PRO A 295 12.89 1.03 -14.22
N ALA A 296 13.07 1.12 -15.53
CA ALA A 296 12.04 1.57 -16.45
C ALA A 296 12.13 0.84 -17.79
N ASN A 297 11.08 0.92 -18.61
CA ASN A 297 10.99 0.29 -19.93
C ASN A 297 11.34 -1.22 -19.91
N SER A 298 10.77 -1.95 -18.94
CA SER A 298 11.07 -3.36 -18.70
C SER A 298 9.95 -4.26 -19.22
N VAL A 299 10.29 -5.37 -19.89
CA VAL A 299 9.29 -6.38 -20.30
C VAL A 299 8.68 -7.05 -19.07
N HIS A 300 9.51 -7.38 -18.09
CA HIS A 300 9.09 -8.00 -16.83
C HIS A 300 9.24 -7.03 -15.66
N GLY A 301 8.36 -7.12 -14.65
CA GLY A 301 8.55 -6.34 -13.43
C GLY A 301 9.88 -6.65 -12.74
N VAL A 302 10.60 -5.61 -12.28
CA VAL A 302 11.86 -5.79 -11.55
C VAL A 302 11.57 -5.96 -10.06
N LYS A 303 11.91 -7.14 -9.53
CA LYS A 303 11.72 -7.57 -8.15
C LYS A 303 12.80 -7.02 -7.22
N SER A 304 14.06 -7.00 -7.66
CA SER A 304 15.18 -6.51 -6.86
C SER A 304 16.28 -5.89 -7.72
N MET A 305 17.12 -5.08 -7.08
CA MET A 305 18.29 -4.47 -7.68
C MET A 305 19.49 -4.59 -6.73
N ALA A 306 20.66 -4.91 -7.28
CA ALA A 306 21.94 -4.67 -6.64
C ALA A 306 22.68 -3.55 -7.35
N ILE A 307 23.27 -2.64 -6.57
CA ILE A 307 24.04 -1.49 -7.04
C ILE A 307 25.45 -1.65 -6.49
N ASN A 308 26.45 -1.68 -7.38
CA ASN A 308 27.85 -1.95 -7.04
C ASN A 308 28.04 -3.22 -6.20
N ASP A 309 27.38 -4.31 -6.64
CA ASP A 309 27.40 -5.62 -5.98
C ASP A 309 26.73 -5.69 -4.60
N GLU A 310 26.06 -4.61 -4.16
CA GLU A 310 25.30 -4.58 -2.91
C GLU A 310 23.79 -4.61 -3.18
N GLU A 311 23.10 -5.55 -2.54
CA GLU A 311 21.63 -5.59 -2.51
C GLU A 311 21.09 -4.24 -2.03
N SER A 312 20.30 -3.59 -2.88
CA SER A 312 19.85 -2.22 -2.70
C SER A 312 18.35 -2.24 -2.41
N PRO A 313 17.91 -1.92 -1.18
CA PRO A 313 16.49 -1.92 -0.84
C PRO A 313 15.77 -0.72 -1.45
N LEU A 314 14.44 -0.77 -1.48
CA LEU A 314 13.63 0.39 -1.87
C LEU A 314 13.84 1.55 -0.90
N PHE A 315 13.89 2.77 -1.45
CA PHE A 315 14.18 4.03 -0.76
C PHE A 315 13.12 4.35 0.29
N SER A 316 11.85 4.08 0.00
CA SER A 316 10.76 4.25 0.95
C SER A 316 9.68 3.21 0.71
N PRO A 317 9.30 2.42 1.73
CA PRO A 317 8.23 1.44 1.57
C PRO A 317 6.81 2.03 1.44
N THR A 318 6.64 3.36 1.42
CA THR A 318 5.31 4.01 1.43
C THR A 318 5.04 4.89 0.21
N SER A 319 6.01 5.16 -0.68
CA SER A 319 5.70 6.06 -1.81
C SER A 319 6.70 6.13 -2.96
N ASN A 320 7.79 5.33 -3.01
CA ASN A 320 8.83 5.57 -4.03
C ASN A 320 9.45 4.26 -4.54
N TYR A 321 9.18 3.93 -5.82
CA TYR A 321 9.80 2.81 -6.53
C TYR A 321 11.23 3.17 -6.97
N PHE A 322 12.12 3.32 -6.00
CA PHE A 322 13.54 3.59 -6.24
C PHE A 322 14.38 2.70 -5.33
N PHE A 323 15.36 1.99 -5.86
CA PHE A 323 16.34 1.24 -5.10
C PHE A 323 17.49 2.16 -4.68
N MET A 324 17.90 2.12 -3.41
CA MET A 324 18.92 3.01 -2.87
C MET A 324 20.27 2.29 -2.76
N ALA A 325 21.32 2.93 -3.29
CA ALA A 325 22.68 2.45 -3.08
C ALA A 325 23.04 2.58 -1.59
N LYS A 326 23.71 1.56 -1.04
CA LYS A 326 24.19 1.57 0.36
C LYS A 326 25.52 2.30 0.52
N SER A 327 26.31 2.30 -0.55
CA SER A 327 27.63 2.90 -0.59
C SER A 327 27.72 3.98 -1.66
N ARG A 328 28.79 4.76 -1.58
CA ARG A 328 29.13 5.75 -2.61
C ARG A 328 29.30 5.07 -3.97
N ALA A 329 28.93 5.77 -5.02
CA ALA A 329 29.00 5.26 -6.38
C ALA A 329 29.73 6.26 -7.29
N ASP A 330 30.60 5.75 -8.17
CA ASP A 330 31.10 6.55 -9.29
C ASP A 330 29.98 6.65 -10.34
N MET A 331 29.39 7.83 -10.47
CA MET A 331 28.29 8.08 -11.41
C MET A 331 28.69 7.81 -12.87
N GLY A 332 29.98 7.82 -13.21
CA GLY A 332 30.46 7.44 -14.55
C GLY A 332 30.46 5.94 -14.82
N ALA A 333 30.39 5.11 -13.78
CA ALA A 333 30.52 3.66 -13.88
C ALA A 333 29.81 2.94 -12.72
N VAL A 334 28.48 2.97 -12.70
CA VAL A 334 27.66 2.26 -11.71
C VAL A 334 27.30 0.88 -12.21
N LYS A 335 27.68 -0.16 -11.47
CA LYS A 335 27.25 -1.53 -11.76
C LYS A 335 25.83 -1.73 -11.25
N VAL A 336 24.93 -2.15 -12.13
CA VAL A 336 23.54 -2.45 -11.79
C VAL A 336 23.23 -3.90 -12.17
N LYS A 337 22.64 -4.64 -11.25
CA LYS A 337 22.02 -5.94 -11.50
C LYS A 337 20.55 -5.85 -11.15
N MET A 338 19.67 -6.05 -12.13
CA MET A 338 18.23 -6.07 -11.94
C MET A 338 17.72 -7.49 -12.10
N THR A 339 16.89 -7.94 -11.16
CA THR A 339 16.28 -9.28 -11.18
C THR A 339 14.77 -9.15 -11.36
N ALA A 340 14.23 -9.76 -12.41
CA ALA A 340 12.81 -9.77 -12.70
C ALA A 340 12.03 -10.71 -11.77
N PHE A 341 10.71 -10.53 -11.68
CA PHE A 341 9.82 -11.50 -11.02
C PHE A 341 9.82 -12.89 -11.69
N SER A 342 10.21 -12.97 -12.97
CA SER A 342 10.43 -14.24 -13.69
C SER A 342 11.67 -15.00 -13.20
N GLY A 343 12.56 -14.35 -12.45
CA GLY A 343 13.84 -14.90 -11.98
C GLY A 343 15.03 -14.54 -12.87
N GLU A 344 14.81 -13.99 -14.06
CA GLU A 344 15.88 -13.53 -14.94
C GLU A 344 16.64 -12.35 -14.32
N SER A 345 17.96 -12.28 -14.55
CA SER A 345 18.78 -11.13 -14.16
C SER A 345 19.48 -10.52 -15.36
N VAL A 346 19.46 -9.18 -15.44
CA VAL A 346 20.28 -8.38 -16.34
C VAL A 346 21.31 -7.64 -15.50
N SER A 347 22.58 -7.70 -15.89
CA SER A 347 23.68 -7.00 -15.21
C SER A 347 24.50 -6.19 -16.21
N THR A 348 24.76 -4.93 -15.88
CA THR A 348 25.57 -4.03 -16.72
C THR A 348 26.27 -2.97 -15.87
N THR A 349 27.16 -2.20 -16.49
CA THR A 349 27.74 -0.98 -15.92
C THR A 349 27.28 0.21 -16.75
N VAL A 350 26.74 1.24 -16.10
CA VAL A 350 26.17 2.42 -16.77
C VAL A 350 26.72 3.71 -16.19
N ALA A 351 26.87 4.71 -17.05
CA ALA A 351 27.07 6.09 -16.63
C ALA A 351 25.70 6.73 -16.39
N LEU A 352 25.51 7.34 -15.22
CA LEU A 352 24.22 7.86 -14.76
C LEU A 352 24.26 9.38 -14.63
N ARG A 353 23.12 10.01 -14.94
CA ARG A 353 22.87 11.44 -14.75
C ARG A 353 21.61 11.64 -13.93
N ALA A 354 21.68 12.51 -12.94
CA ALA A 354 20.55 12.78 -12.06
C ALA A 354 19.38 13.36 -12.85
N GLY A 355 18.18 12.83 -12.62
CA GLY A 355 16.96 13.23 -13.33
C GLY A 355 16.78 12.58 -14.70
N GLU A 356 17.69 11.69 -15.12
CA GLU A 356 17.65 11.08 -16.45
C GLU A 356 17.56 9.54 -16.38
N CYS A 357 17.00 8.95 -17.45
CA CYS A 357 16.97 7.51 -17.68
C CYS A 357 18.06 7.11 -18.68
N THR A 358 18.80 6.06 -18.36
CA THR A 358 19.89 5.53 -19.18
C THR A 358 19.53 4.13 -19.67
N SER A 359 19.70 3.88 -20.97
CA SER A 359 19.57 2.54 -21.56
C SER A 359 20.66 1.61 -21.02
N VAL A 360 20.29 0.38 -20.68
CA VAL A 360 21.26 -0.66 -20.27
C VAL A 360 21.74 -1.54 -21.44
N GLY A 361 21.27 -1.29 -22.66
CA GLY A 361 21.63 -2.05 -23.87
C GLY A 361 21.11 -3.49 -23.92
N GLN A 362 20.37 -3.94 -22.91
CA GLN A 362 19.80 -5.27 -22.77
C GLN A 362 18.32 -5.17 -22.39
N GLN A 363 17.59 -6.26 -22.50
CA GLN A 363 16.19 -6.40 -22.08
C GLN A 363 16.00 -7.81 -21.52
N PHE A 364 15.05 -7.99 -20.61
CA PHE A 364 14.65 -9.34 -20.19
C PHE A 364 14.01 -10.10 -21.37
N ASP A 365 14.22 -11.42 -21.43
CA ASP A 365 13.55 -12.27 -22.41
C ASP A 365 12.07 -12.40 -22.05
N ALA A 366 11.19 -12.03 -23.00
CA ALA A 366 9.75 -12.22 -22.86
C ALA A 366 9.41 -13.69 -22.54
N ASN A 367 10.14 -14.65 -23.11
CA ASN A 367 9.85 -16.08 -22.95
C ASN A 367 10.62 -16.76 -21.80
N TYR A 368 11.19 -16.01 -20.87
CA TYR A 368 11.99 -16.58 -19.78
C TYR A 368 11.14 -17.44 -18.83
N ASN A 369 11.36 -18.76 -18.85
CA ASN A 369 10.58 -19.75 -18.08
C ASN A 369 11.30 -20.32 -16.84
N GLY A 370 12.31 -19.62 -16.30
CA GLY A 370 12.92 -19.95 -14.99
C GLY A 370 13.59 -21.32 -14.88
N LYS A 371 13.78 -22.06 -15.98
CA LYS A 371 14.51 -23.33 -15.98
C LYS A 371 15.97 -23.13 -16.38
N LYS A 372 16.82 -22.97 -15.38
CA LYS A 372 18.18 -23.54 -15.36
C LYS A 372 18.52 -23.99 -13.95
#